data_AF-A0A833S7P6-F1
#
_entry.id   AF-A0A833S7P6-F1
#
_cell.length_a   1.000
_cell.length_b   1.000
_cell.length_c   1.000
_cell.angle_alpha   90.00
_cell.angle_beta   90.00
_cell.angle_gamma   90.00
#
_symmetry.space_group_name_H-M   'P 1'
#
loop_
_entity.id
_entity.type
_entity.pdbx_description
1 polymer ?
#
loop_
_entity_poly.entity_id
_entity_poly.type
_entity_poly.pdbx_seq_one_letter_code
_entity_poly.pdbx_strand_id
1 'polypeptide(L)' 'MSVDLYYTPISSPCRAVLLTAEAIGISLNLKEIDLFSGEQLKPEYEQVSMIKNPLQSLLD' A
#
# COMPACT_ATOMS: atom_id res chain seq x y z
N MET A 1 -5.55 13.14 13.50
CA MET A 1 -4.67 12.70 12.40
C MET A 1 -4.98 11.23 12.17
N SER A 2 -5.56 10.89 11.02
CA SER A 2 -5.86 9.49 10.68
C SER A 2 -4.68 8.92 9.89
N VAL A 3 -4.36 7.64 10.11
CA VAL A 3 -3.31 6.95 9.36
C VAL A 3 -3.95 6.27 8.16
N ASP A 4 -3.47 6.59 6.97
CA ASP A 4 -3.91 5.94 5.74
C ASP A 4 -3.16 4.61 5.56
N LEU A 5 -3.92 3.53 5.36
CA LEU A 5 -3.38 2.22 5.00
C LEU A 5 -3.82 1.87 3.57
N TYR A 6 -2.88 1.97 2.63
CA TYR A 6 -3.03 1.43 1.29
C TYR A 6 -2.77 -0.08 1.32
N TYR A 7 -3.76 -0.90 0.96
CA TYR A 7 -3.68 -2.34 1.16
C TYR A 7 -4.40 -3.15 0.11
N THR A 8 -4.07 -4.44 0.05
CA THR A 8 -4.90 -5.44 -0.62
C THR A 8 -5.23 -6.55 0.37
N PRO A 9 -6.49 -7.03 0.45
CA PRO A 9 -6.90 -8.04 1.44
C PRO A 9 -6.11 -9.36 1.36
N ILE A 10 -5.65 -9.73 0.16
CA ILE A 10 -4.90 -10.97 -0.08
C ILE A 10 -3.48 -10.92 0.50
N SER A 11 -2.93 -9.73 0.74
CA SER A 11 -1.57 -9.53 1.23
C SER A 11 -1.43 -9.87 2.71
N SER A 12 -0.58 -10.85 3.02
CA SER A 12 -0.24 -11.23 4.39
C SER A 12 0.31 -10.08 5.25
N PRO A 13 1.25 -9.24 4.77
CA PRO A 13 1.74 -8.12 5.58
C PRO A 13 0.66 -7.06 5.85
N CYS A 14 -0.27 -6.82 4.92
CA CYS A 14 -1.39 -5.90 5.17
C CYS A 14 -2.28 -6.37 6.32
N ARG A 15 -2.57 -7.68 6.39
CA ARG A 15 -3.33 -8.25 7.52
C ARG A 15 -2.62 -8.10 8.86
N ALA A 16 -1.29 -8.20 8.90
CA ALA A 16 -0.53 -7.98 10.13
C ALA A 16 -0.68 -6.53 10.64
N VAL A 17 -0.67 -5.54 9.74
CA VAL A 17 -0.89 -4.13 10.10
C VAL A 17 -2.31 -3.91 10.61
N LEU A 18 -3.32 -4.46 9.94
CA LEU A 18 -4.73 -4.38 10.36
C LEU A 18 -4.93 -4.91 11.78
N LEU A 19 -4.43 -6.13 12.05
CA LEU A 19 -4.51 -6.75 13.37
C LEU A 19 -3.76 -5.95 14.44
N THR A 20 -2.60 -5.41 14.09
CA THR A 20 -1.82 -4.57 15.02
C THR A 20 -2.58 -3.30 15.36
N ALA A 21 -3.18 -2.62 14.37
CA ALA A 21 -3.95 -1.41 14.58
C ALA A 21 -5.19 -1.66 15.44
N GLU A 22 -5.89 -2.77 15.21
CA GLU A 22 -7.01 -3.21 16.04
C GLU A 22 -6.55 -3.48 17.49
N ALA A 23 -5.44 -4.21 17.67
CA ALA A 23 -4.92 -4.56 18.99
C ALA A 23 -4.50 -3.34 19.84
N ILE A 24 -4.04 -2.26 19.20
CA ILE A 24 -3.62 -1.02 19.88
C ILE A 24 -4.68 0.09 19.84
N GLY A 25 -5.87 -0.19 19.29
CA GLY A 25 -7.00 0.75 19.25
C GLY A 25 -6.81 1.94 18.31
N ILE A 26 -6.02 1.80 17.24
CA ILE A 26 -5.84 2.85 16.23
C ILE A 26 -6.84 2.65 15.08
N SER A 27 -7.57 3.71 14.76
CA SER A 27 -8.40 3.74 13.55
C SER A 27 -7.55 4.02 12.31
N LEU A 28 -7.71 3.18 11.29
CA LEU A 28 -7.05 3.31 10.00
C LEU A 28 -8.06 3.74 8.93
N ASN A 29 -7.63 4.61 8.04
CA ASN A 29 -8.36 4.88 6.80
C ASN A 29 -7.88 3.90 5.72
N LEU A 30 -8.72 2.92 5.41
CA LEU A 30 -8.39 1.85 4.48
C LEU A 30 -8.59 2.29 3.04
N LYS A 31 -7.52 2.21 2.24
CA LYS A 31 -7.52 2.49 0.81
C LYS A 31 -7.13 1.22 0.08
N GLU A 32 -8.12 0.53 -0.48
CA GLU A 32 -7.87 -0.71 -1.21
C GLU A 32 -7.19 -0.42 -2.55
N ILE A 33 -6.17 -1.20 -2.88
CA ILE A 33 -5.37 -1.08 -4.11
C ILE A 33 -5.39 -2.42 -4.84
N ASP A 34 -5.63 -2.38 -6.14
CA ASP A 34 -5.59 -3.57 -6.99
C ASP A 34 -4.16 -3.86 -7.48
N LEU A 35 -3.51 -4.83 -6.82
CA LEU A 35 -2.17 -5.26 -7.20
C LEU A 35 -2.11 -5.99 -8.54
N PHE A 36 -3.21 -6.61 -8.96
CA PHE A 36 -3.26 -7.45 -10.15
C PHE A 36 -3.40 -6.62 -11.42
N SER A 37 -4.08 -5.47 -11.36
CA SER A 37 -4.07 -4.48 -12.45
C SER A 37 -2.83 -3.59 -12.47
N GLY A 38 -1.94 -3.70 -11.47
CA GLY A 38 -0.73 -2.88 -11.39
C GLY A 38 -0.98 -1.46 -10.91
N GLU A 39 -2.09 -1.21 -10.19
CA GLU A 39 -2.45 0.12 -9.71
C GLU A 39 -1.36 0.78 -8.86
N GLN A 40 -0.62 -0.01 -8.08
CA GLN A 40 0.53 0.42 -7.28
C GLN A 40 1.69 1.01 -8.08
N LEU A 41 1.68 0.88 -9.41
CA LEU A 41 2.69 1.42 -10.33
C LEU A 41 2.32 2.81 -10.87
N LYS A 42 1.11 3.32 -10.56
CA LYS A 42 0.74 4.67 -10.95
C LYS A 42 1.64 5.71 -10.24
N PRO A 43 1.95 6.85 -10.88
CA PRO A 43 2.82 7.89 -10.31
C PRO A 43 2.41 8.37 -8.91
N GLU A 44 1.10 8.33 -8.61
CA GLU A 44 0.53 8.69 -7.31
C GLU A 44 1.02 7.81 -6.13
N TYR A 45 1.56 6.62 -6.39
CA TYR A 45 2.07 5.68 -5.37
C TYR A 45 3.60 5.63 -5.29
N GLU A 46 4.34 6.40 -6.12
CA GLU A 46 5.81 6.40 -6.15
C GLU A 46 6.46 6.74 -4.81
N GLN A 47 5.80 7.58 -4.00
CA GLN A 47 6.32 7.99 -2.69
C GLN A 47 6.08 6.93 -1.60
N VAL A 48 5.12 6.03 -1.80
CA VAL A 48 4.70 5.01 -0.81
C VAL A 48 5.30 3.64 -1.14
N SER A 49 5.45 3.34 -2.43
CA SER A 49 6.04 2.10 -2.93
C SER A 49 7.57 2.11 -2.84
N MET A 50 8.15 1.15 -2.10
CA MET A 50 9.61 0.91 -2.11
C MET A 50 10.07 0.11 -3.34
N ILE A 51 9.12 -0.45 -4.12
CA ILE A 51 9.43 -1.17 -5.36
C ILE A 51 9.47 -0.14 -6.48
N LYS A 52 10.63 0.50 -6.64
CA LYS A 52 10.92 1.24 -7.87
C LYS A 52 11.01 0.23 -9.00
N ASN A 53 10.18 0.37 -10.02
CA ASN A 53 10.32 -0.43 -11.22
C ASN A 53 11.71 -0.10 -11.84
N PRO A 54 12.69 -1.02 -11.87
CA PRO A 54 14.02 -0.73 -12.42
C PRO A 54 13.95 -0.38 -13.91
N LEU A 55 12.83 -0.66 -14.58
CA LEU A 55 12.57 -0.29 -15.96
C LEU A 55 12.02 1.14 -16.12
N GLN A 56 11.52 1.77 -15.06
CA GLN A 56 11.01 3.15 -15.15
C GLN A 56 12.15 4.15 -15.35
N SER A 57 13.30 3.93 -14.69
CA SER A 57 14.52 4.73 -14.89
C SER A 57 15.21 4.50 -16.25
N LEU A 58 14.70 3.59 -17.07
CA LEU A 58 15.21 3.30 -18.42
C LEU A 58 14.30 3.86 -19.52
N LEU A 59 13.12 4.38 -19.16
CA LEU A 59 12.16 5.02 -20.06
C LEU A 59 12.20 6.56 -20.00
N ASP A 60 13.01 7.12 -19.09
CA ASP A 60 13.36 8.55 -19.01
C ASP A 60 14.65 8.86 -19.81
#